data_AF-A0A3A5HI35-F1
#
_entry.id   AF-A0A3A5HI35-F1
#
_cell.length_a   1.000
_cell.length_b   1.000
_cell.length_c   1.000
_cell.angle_alpha   90.00
_cell.angle_beta   90.00
_cell.angle_gamma   90.00
#
_symmetry.space_group_name_H-M   'P 1'
#
loop_
_entity.id
_entity.type
_entity.pdbx_description
1 polymer ?
#
loop_
_entity_poly.entity_id
_entity_poly.type
_entity_poly.pdbx_seq_one_letter_code
_entity_poly.pdbx_strand_id
1 'polypeptide(L)' 'MVWGRLWVSLTCSRRRDERGDVPGWVLVTIMTAGLVTMLWRFAGPELQQMLNDALSQVQG' A
#
# COMPACT_ATOMS: atom_id res chain seq x y z
N MET A 1 -9.40 6.00 -13.73
CA MET A 1 -9.03 7.11 -14.65
C MET A 1 -8.70 8.43 -13.94
N VAL A 2 -9.18 8.68 -12.71
CA VAL A 2 -8.80 9.89 -11.91
C VAL A 2 -7.36 9.83 -11.39
N TRP A 3 -6.92 8.64 -10.93
CA TRP A 3 -5.59 8.43 -10.36
C TRP A 3 -4.48 8.83 -11.35
N GLY A 4 -4.48 8.29 -12.57
CA GLY A 4 -3.45 8.62 -13.58
C GLY A 4 -3.38 10.12 -13.94
N ARG A 5 -4.51 10.83 -13.91
CA ARG A 5 -4.55 12.29 -14.19
C ARG A 5 -3.99 13.11 -13.03
N LEU A 6 -4.24 12.69 -11.79
CA LEU A 6 -3.71 13.37 -10.59
C LEU A 6 -2.20 13.19 -10.47
N TRP A 7 -1.70 11.99 -10.78
CA TRP A 7 -0.26 11.68 -10.75
C TRP A 7 0.52 12.43 -11.83
N VAL A 8 0.07 12.39 -13.09
CA VAL A 8 0.71 13.13 -14.20
C VAL A 8 0.77 14.63 -13.93
N SER A 9 -0.25 15.18 -13.26
CA SER A 9 -0.31 16.60 -12.91
C SER A 9 0.62 16.98 -11.75
N LEU A 10 0.96 16.06 -10.85
CA LEU A 10 1.85 16.30 -9.70
C LEU A 10 3.32 15.94 -9.99
N THR A 11 3.58 14.97 -10.88
CA THR A 11 4.94 14.59 -11.30
C THR A 11 5.46 15.43 -12.46
N CYS A 12 4.67 16.37 -13.00
CA CYS A 12 5.16 17.41 -13.92
C CYS A 12 6.00 18.48 -13.18
N SER A 13 6.76 18.09 -12.16
CA SER A 13 7.85 18.91 -11.64
C SER A 13 9.08 18.69 -12.52
N ARG A 14 9.17 19.55 -13.53
CA ARG A 14 10.39 20.11 -14.15
C ARG A 14 11.71 19.36 -13.87
N ARG A 15 12.33 18.92 -14.98
CA ARG A 15 13.79 18.79 -15.18
C ARG A 15 14.64 19.48 -14.09
N ARG A 16 15.01 18.74 -13.05
CA ARG A 16 16.20 18.90 -12.20
C ARG A 16 16.09 17.92 -11.02
N ASP A 17 16.39 16.65 -11.30
CA ASP A 17 16.83 15.71 -10.27
C ASP A 17 18.26 16.11 -9.86
N GLU A 18 18.38 17.24 -9.14
CA GLU A 18 19.64 17.61 -8.50
C GLU A 18 19.83 16.68 -7.30
N ARG A 19 20.38 15.48 -7.58
CA ARG A 19 20.90 14.46 -6.66
C ARG A 19 20.57 14.73 -5.17
N GLY A 20 19.37 14.37 -4.73
CA GLY A 20 19.02 14.50 -3.30
C GLY A 20 17.54 14.52 -2.99
N ASP A 21 16.67 14.91 -3.92
CA ASP A 21 15.24 14.85 -3.68
C ASP A 21 14.73 13.40 -3.72
N VAL A 22 14.03 13.02 -2.65
CA VAL A 22 13.49 11.68 -2.43
C VAL A 22 12.71 11.26 -3.68
N PRO A 23 13.07 10.14 -4.33
CA PRO A 23 12.48 9.77 -5.59
C PRO A 23 10.95 9.76 -5.52
N GLY A 24 10.26 10.33 -6.51
CA GLY A 24 8.80 10.42 -6.51
C GLY A 24 8.10 9.08 -6.34
N TRP A 25 8.76 7.96 -6.70
CA TRP A 25 8.25 6.60 -6.48
C TRP A 25 8.15 6.21 -5.00
N VAL A 26 9.02 6.74 -4.13
CA VAL A 26 9.01 6.45 -2.69
C VAL A 26 7.79 7.05 -2.00
N LEU A 27 7.35 8.24 -2.40
CA LEU A 27 6.14 8.85 -1.83
C LEU A 27 4.89 8.04 -2.18
N VAL A 28 4.85 7.43 -3.37
CA VAL A 28 3.77 6.54 -3.79
C VAL A 28 3.74 5.28 -2.92
N THR A 29 4.90 4.67 -2.69
CA THR A 29 5.00 3.44 -1.90
C THR A 29 4.65 3.71 -0.45
N ILE A 30 5.02 4.87 0.12
CA ILE A 30 4.63 5.25 1.49
C ILE A 30 3.11 5.47 1.60
N MET A 31 2.47 6.17 0.65
CA MET A 31 1.02 6.31 0.66
C MET A 31 0.32 4.95 0.56
N THR A 32 0.82 4.08 -0.32
CA THR A 32 0.23 2.75 -0.53
C THR A 32 0.45 1.85 0.68
N ALA A 33 1.65 1.85 1.26
CA ALA A 33 1.96 1.12 2.48
C ALA A 33 1.07 1.59 3.63
N GLY A 34 0.89 2.90 3.81
CA GLY A 34 -0.01 3.46 4.83
C GLY A 34 -1.46 3.01 4.66
N LEU A 35 -1.99 3.06 3.44
CA LEU A 35 -3.33 2.55 3.14
C LEU A 35 -3.43 1.04 3.41
N VAL A 36 -2.48 0.25 2.93
CA VAL A 36 -2.46 -1.21 3.14
C VAL A 36 -2.39 -1.56 4.63
N THR A 37 -1.53 -0.90 5.42
CA THR A 37 -1.45 -1.10 6.87
C THR A 37 -2.77 -0.75 7.56
N MET A 38 -3.43 0.32 7.12
CA MET A 38 -4.73 0.71 7.66
C MET A 38 -5.80 -0.34 7.37
N LEU A 39 -5.87 -0.84 6.13
CA LEU A 39 -6.81 -1.92 5.76
C LEU A 39 -6.50 -3.22 6.49
N TRP A 40 -5.21 -3.58 6.59
CA TRP A 40 -4.78 -4.84 7.21
C TRP A 40 -5.15 -4.91 8.70
N ARG A 41 -5.17 -3.78 9.41
CA ARG A 41 -5.61 -3.72 10.82
C ARG A 41 -7.06 -4.19 11.02
N PHE A 42 -7.91 -4.03 10.01
CA PHE A 42 -9.30 -4.52 10.05
C PHE A 42 -9.43 -5.95 9.55
N ALA A 43 -8.63 -6.36 8.54
CA ALA A 43 -8.71 -7.69 7.94
C ALA A 43 -7.96 -8.77 8.73
N GLY A 44 -6.90 -8.42 9.47
CA GLY A 44 -6.05 -9.35 10.20
C GLY A 44 -6.78 -10.30 11.17
N PRO A 45 -7.64 -9.83 12.09
CA PRO A 45 -8.27 -10.70 13.08
C PRO A 45 -9.20 -11.75 12.47
N GLU A 46 -9.98 -11.38 11.45
CA GLU A 46 -10.88 -12.31 10.74
C GLU A 46 -10.11 -13.41 10.02
N LEU A 47 -9.03 -13.05 9.30
CA LEU A 47 -8.19 -14.02 8.62
C LEU A 47 -7.54 -15.01 9.59
N GLN A 48 -7.11 -14.54 10.76
CA GLN A 48 -6.54 -15.40 11.79
C GLN A 48 -7.57 -16.37 12.36
N GLN A 49 -8.82 -15.92 12.54
CA GLN A 49 -9.90 -16.76 13.01
C GLN A 49 -10.25 -17.85 11.98
N MET A 50 -10.44 -17.47 10.71
CA MET A 50 -10.69 -18.43 9.63
C MET A 50 -9.55 -19.45 9.46
N LEU A 51 -8.30 -19.02 9.66
CA LEU A 51 -7.14 -19.91 9.62
C LEU A 51 -7.16 -20.92 10.79
N ASN A 52 -7.42 -20.46 12.01
CA ASN A 52 -7.51 -21.33 13.20
C ASN A 52 -8.63 -22.37 13.04
N ASP A 53 -9.79 -21.93 12.55
CA ASP A 53 -10.93 -22.80 12.28
C ASP A 53 -10.56 -23.87 11.26
N ALA A 54 -9.92 -23.48 10.14
CA ALA A 54 -9.47 -24.42 9.12
C ALA A 54 -8.40 -25.40 9.63
N LEU A 55 -7.44 -24.95 10.45
CA LEU A 55 -6.41 -25.83 11.03
C LEU A 55 -7.01 -26.86 11.99
N SER A 56 -7.96 -26.44 12.83
CA SER A 56 -8.65 -27.34 13.75
C SER A 56 -9.43 -28.44 13.03
N GLN A 57 -9.95 -28.14 11.84
CA GLN A 57 -10.71 -29.06 11.01
C GLN A 57 -9.84 -30.13 10.32
N VAL A 58 -8.53 -29.87 10.17
CA VAL A 58 -7.57 -30.79 9.54
C VAL A 58 -6.82 -31.63 10.57
N GLN A 59 -6.72 -31.17 11.82
CA GLN A 59 -6.10 -31.94 12.92
C GLN A 59 -7.07 -32.95 13.57
N GLY A 60 -8.39 -32.77 13.42
CA GLY A 60 -9.41 -33.75 13.80
C GLY A 60 -9.62 -34.81 12.73
#